data_AF-A0A4R1QLC9-F1
#
_entry.id   AF-A0A4R1QLC9-F1
#
_cell.length_a   1.000
_cell.length_b   1.000
_cell.length_c   1.000
_cell.angle_alpha   90.00
_cell.angle_beta   90.00
_cell.angle_gamma   90.00
#
_symmetry.space_group_name_H-M   'P 1'
#
loop_
_entity.id
_entity.type
_entity.pdbx_description
1 polymer ?
#
loop_
_entity_poly.entity_id
_entity_poly.type
_entity_poly.pdbx_seq_one_letter_code
_entity_poly.pdbx_strand_id
1 'polypeptide(L)'
;MYDMAESQMTLYDYVQPFGGTLDENNRWVKLAKEIDWQEMERHYAGNFGRAGNQALPLRMAFGSLVIRQALELSDRQTVQMIRENPYLQYFIGMTSFSHTAPFVAHSMVGFRQRIPQEQVDRAVKLFKRISRQCEREQ
;
A
#
# COMPACT_ATOMS: atom_id res chain seq x y z
N MET A 1 8.12 37.26 20.48
CA MET A 1 9.55 37.02 20.18
C MET A 1 9.59 35.65 19.55
N TYR A 2 9.96 35.55 18.27
CA TYR A 2 10.05 34.26 17.59
C TYR A 2 11.42 33.68 17.92
N ASP A 3 11.46 32.57 18.65
CA ASP A 3 12.70 31.79 18.78
C ASP A 3 12.95 31.15 17.41
N MET A 4 14.12 31.42 16.82
CA MET A 4 14.48 30.75 15.57
C MET A 4 14.44 29.24 15.81
N ALA A 5 13.65 28.53 14.98
CA ALA A 5 13.56 27.09 15.05
C ALA A 5 14.97 26.48 14.98
N GLU A 6 15.23 25.51 15.86
CA GLU A 6 16.50 24.80 15.91
C GLU A 6 16.91 24.31 14.51
N SER A 7 18.21 24.36 14.24
CA SER A 7 18.79 23.86 12.99
C SER A 7 18.29 22.44 12.68
N GLN A 8 18.09 22.13 11.40
CA GLN A 8 17.66 20.81 10.93
C GLN A 8 18.41 19.68 11.67
N MET A 9 17.68 18.88 12.43
CA MET A 9 18.21 17.73 13.17
C MET A 9 18.92 16.76 12.21
N THR A 10 20.00 16.13 12.68
CA THR A 10 20.62 15.05 11.91
C THR A 10 19.72 13.81 11.92
N LEU A 11 19.93 12.90 10.97
CA LEU A 11 19.19 11.64 10.94
C LEU A 11 19.31 10.84 12.25
N TYR A 12 20.44 10.95 12.94
CA TYR A 12 20.73 10.22 14.17
C TYR A 12 20.05 10.82 15.40
N ASP A 13 19.69 12.10 15.35
CA ASP A 13 18.96 12.78 16.42
C ASP A 13 17.45 12.53 16.32
N TYR A 14 16.95 12.12 15.13
CA TYR A 14 15.57 11.76 14.94
C TYR A 14 15.29 10.35 15.47
N VAL A 15 14.77 10.29 16.70
CA VAL A 15 14.37 9.03 17.32
C VAL A 15 13.13 8.46 16.62
N GLN A 16 13.33 7.42 15.83
CA GLN A 16 12.23 6.60 15.32
C GLN A 16 11.57 5.86 16.50
N PRO A 17 10.25 5.60 16.48
CA PRO A 17 9.60 4.80 17.52
C PRO A 17 10.31 3.45 17.64
N PHE A 18 11.05 3.27 18.75
CA PHE A 18 11.79 2.06 19.07
C PHE A 18 10.78 0.91 19.22
N GLY A 19 10.77 -0.01 18.26
CA GLY A 19 9.89 -1.19 18.29
C GLY A 19 9.39 -1.67 16.93
N GLY A 20 9.45 -0.84 15.88
CA GLY A 20 9.13 -1.27 14.51
C GLY A 20 7.70 -1.78 14.29
N THR A 21 6.80 -1.57 15.26
CA THR A 21 5.40 -1.99 15.16
C THR A 21 4.59 -0.97 14.38
N LEU A 22 3.77 -1.46 13.45
CA LEU A 22 2.80 -0.62 12.76
C LEU A 22 1.66 -0.26 13.72
N ASP A 23 1.19 0.98 13.66
CA ASP A 23 -0.02 1.38 14.36
C ASP A 23 -1.24 0.67 13.74
N GLU A 24 -1.94 -0.13 14.55
CA GLU A 24 -3.16 -0.82 14.13
C GLU A 24 -4.29 0.15 13.75
N ASN A 25 -4.27 1.38 14.25
CA ASN A 25 -5.24 2.40 13.94
C ASN A 25 -4.98 3.10 12.59
N ASN A 26 -3.84 2.81 11.96
CA ASN A 26 -3.53 3.34 10.65
C ASN A 26 -4.57 2.89 9.61
N ARG A 27 -5.04 3.85 8.80
CA ARG A 27 -6.06 3.63 7.74
C ARG A 27 -5.73 2.48 6.79
N TRP A 28 -4.45 2.25 6.45
CA TRP A 28 -4.03 1.16 5.58
C TRP A 28 -4.06 -0.20 6.29
N VAL A 29 -3.76 -0.22 7.59
CA VAL A 29 -3.85 -1.43 8.42
C VAL A 29 -5.32 -1.82 8.61
N LYS A 30 -6.18 -0.85 8.96
CA LYS A 30 -7.64 -1.05 9.01
C LYS A 30 -8.18 -1.55 7.67
N LEU A 31 -7.81 -0.92 6.55
CA LEU A 31 -8.24 -1.39 5.22
C LEU A 31 -7.77 -2.82 4.92
N ALA A 32 -6.54 -3.17 5.27
CA ALA A 32 -6.03 -4.54 5.08
C ALA A 32 -6.85 -5.59 5.84
N LYS A 33 -7.36 -5.25 7.03
CA LYS A 33 -8.18 -6.15 7.86
C LYS A 33 -9.59 -6.37 7.26
N GLU A 34 -10.11 -5.40 6.52
CA GLU A 34 -11.47 -5.45 5.94
C GLU A 34 -11.56 -6.21 4.61
N ILE A 35 -10.43 -6.42 3.93
CA ILE A 35 -10.39 -7.10 2.63
C ILE A 35 -10.24 -8.61 2.85
N ASP A 36 -11.15 -9.41 2.29
CA ASP A 36 -10.97 -10.87 2.20
C ASP A 36 -9.96 -11.21 1.09
N TRP A 37 -8.68 -11.15 1.45
CA TRP A 37 -7.58 -11.44 0.55
C TRP A 37 -7.63 -12.87 -0.01
N GLN A 38 -8.12 -13.84 0.77
CA GLN A 38 -8.13 -15.23 0.34
C GLN A 38 -9.20 -15.48 -0.72
N GLU A 39 -10.39 -14.89 -0.56
CA GLU A 39 -11.44 -14.95 -1.57
C GLU A 39 -10.99 -14.32 -2.87
N MET A 40 -10.42 -13.12 -2.79
CA MET A 40 -9.91 -12.42 -3.97
C MET A 40 -8.81 -13.23 -4.69
N GLU A 41 -7.86 -13.81 -3.95
CA GLU A 41 -6.76 -14.62 -4.51
C GLU A 41 -7.31 -15.87 -5.23
N ARG A 42 -8.34 -16.54 -4.68
CA ARG A 42 -8.99 -17.68 -5.35
C ARG A 42 -9.57 -17.31 -6.71
N HIS A 43 -10.28 -16.18 -6.79
CA HIS A 43 -10.83 -15.69 -8.06
C HIS A 43 -9.73 -15.29 -9.06
N TYR A 44 -8.62 -14.72 -8.56
CA TYR A 44 -7.50 -14.30 -9.40
C TYR A 44 -6.68 -15.46 -9.93
N ALA A 45 -6.37 -16.45 -9.07
CA ALA A 45 -5.60 -17.64 -9.44
C ALA A 45 -6.31 -18.49 -10.51
N GLY A 46 -7.65 -18.51 -10.51
CA GLY A 46 -8.44 -19.17 -11.55
C GLY A 46 -8.22 -18.62 -12.97
N ASN A 47 -7.70 -17.40 -13.10
CA ASN A 47 -7.42 -16.76 -14.40
C ASN A 47 -6.02 -17.09 -14.95
N PHE A 48 -5.18 -17.82 -14.20
CA PHE A 48 -3.84 -18.23 -14.65
C PHE A 48 -3.82 -19.71 -15.03
N GLY A 49 -3.46 -20.01 -16.28
CA GLY A 49 -3.15 -21.38 -16.70
C GLY A 49 -1.83 -21.89 -16.10
N ARG A 50 -1.62 -23.21 -16.12
CA ARG A 50 -0.42 -23.90 -15.59
C ARG A 50 0.92 -23.51 -16.25
N ALA A 51 0.91 -22.70 -17.32
CA ALA A 51 2.09 -22.34 -18.09
C ALA A 51 2.24 -20.82 -18.19
N GLY A 52 3.16 -20.25 -17.42
CA GLY A 52 3.54 -18.85 -17.47
C GLY A 52 4.47 -18.46 -16.33
N ASN A 53 5.25 -17.38 -16.52
CA ASN A 53 6.09 -16.77 -15.48
C ASN A 53 5.33 -16.62 -14.16
N GLN A 54 5.99 -16.88 -13.03
CA GLN A 54 5.42 -16.70 -11.69
C GLN A 54 4.82 -15.30 -11.57
N ALA A 55 3.48 -15.23 -11.55
CA ALA A 55 2.79 -13.97 -11.39
C ALA A 55 3.07 -13.39 -10.00
N LEU A 56 3.15 -12.07 -9.90
CA LEU A 56 3.20 -11.42 -8.59
C LEU A 56 1.90 -11.75 -7.83
N PRO A 57 1.96 -11.91 -6.49
CA PRO A 57 0.78 -12.21 -5.67
C PRO A 57 -0.34 -11.19 -5.90
N LEU A 58 -1.61 -11.62 -5.86
CA LEU A 58 -2.74 -10.70 -6.07
C LEU A 58 -2.67 -9.52 -5.11
N ARG A 59 -2.40 -9.79 -3.83
CA ARG A 59 -2.32 -8.76 -2.80
C ARG A 59 -1.38 -7.62 -3.18
N MET A 60 -0.26 -7.93 -3.84
CA MET A 60 0.69 -6.92 -4.30
C MET A 60 0.15 -6.14 -5.50
N ALA A 61 -0.34 -6.84 -6.52
CA ALA A 61 -0.88 -6.22 -7.73
C ALA A 61 -2.11 -5.35 -7.40
N PHE A 62 -3.11 -5.92 -6.73
CA PHE A 62 -4.33 -5.24 -6.31
C PHE A 62 -4.02 -4.09 -5.34
N GLY A 63 -3.22 -4.36 -4.30
CA GLY A 63 -2.87 -3.36 -3.30
C GLY A 63 -2.21 -2.14 -3.93
N SER A 64 -1.31 -2.33 -4.91
CA SER A 64 -0.68 -1.22 -5.63
C SER A 64 -1.66 -0.37 -6.45
N LEU A 65 -2.68 -0.99 -7.07
CA LEU A 65 -3.72 -0.25 -7.80
C LEU A 65 -4.60 0.55 -6.86
N VAL A 66 -4.95 -0.01 -5.70
CA VAL A 66 -5.72 0.70 -4.66
C VAL A 66 -4.93 1.91 -4.16
N ILE A 67 -3.63 1.75 -3.84
CA ILE A 67 -2.77 2.86 -3.39
C ILE A 67 -2.72 3.95 -4.44
N ARG A 68 -2.43 3.58 -5.69
CA ARG A 68 -2.34 4.52 -6.82
C ARG A 68 -3.60 5.36 -6.92
N GLN A 69 -4.76 4.74 -6.90
CA GLN A 69 -6.03 5.43 -7.10
C GLN A 69 -6.49 6.20 -5.86
N ALA A 70 -6.27 5.66 -4.66
CA ALA A 70 -6.65 6.32 -3.41
C ALA A 70 -5.84 7.59 -3.16
N LEU A 71 -4.58 7.63 -3.60
CA LEU A 71 -3.67 8.77 -3.44
C LEU A 71 -3.49 9.59 -4.72
N GLU A 72 -4.22 9.25 -5.79
CA GLU A 72 -4.18 9.95 -7.09
C GLU A 72 -2.76 10.07 -7.69
N LEU A 73 -2.00 8.97 -7.61
CA LEU A 73 -0.60 8.92 -8.01
C LEU A 73 -0.41 8.37 -9.43
N SER A 74 0.73 8.70 -10.04
CA SER A 74 1.24 7.96 -11.20
C SER A 74 1.81 6.59 -10.79
N ASP A 75 2.05 5.70 -11.76
CA ASP A 75 2.63 4.36 -11.50
C ASP A 75 4.02 4.47 -10.85
N ARG A 76 4.85 5.40 -11.34
CA ARG A 76 6.20 5.62 -10.79
C ARG A 76 6.15 6.17 -9.37
N GLN A 77 5.28 7.15 -9.11
CA GLN A 77 5.07 7.70 -7.77
C GLN A 77 4.53 6.63 -6.81
N THR A 78 3.63 5.76 -7.28
CA THR A 78 3.08 4.68 -6.45
C THR A 78 4.17 3.73 -5.97
N VAL A 79 5.04 3.28 -6.88
CA VAL A 79 6.18 2.40 -6.53
C VAL A 79 7.13 3.10 -5.54
N GLN A 80 7.40 4.39 -5.75
CA GLN A 80 8.25 5.15 -4.85
C GLN A 80 7.62 5.30 -3.45
N MET A 81 6.33 5.63 -3.37
CA MET A 81 5.60 5.75 -2.11
C MET A 81 5.57 4.42 -1.35
N ILE A 82 5.38 3.29 -2.05
CA ILE A 82 5.45 1.97 -1.43
C ILE A 82 6.85 1.70 -0.86
N ARG A 83 7.90 2.01 -1.61
CA ARG A 83 9.29 1.84 -1.14
C ARG A 83 9.58 2.63 0.14
N GLU A 84 9.00 3.82 0.27
CA GLU A 84 9.30 4.75 1.37
C GLU A 84 8.37 4.57 2.58
N ASN A 85 7.29 3.79 2.47
CA ASN A 85 6.25 3.70 3.50
C ASN A 85 5.98 2.26 3.98
N PRO A 86 6.28 1.92 5.25
CA PRO A 86 6.10 0.56 5.77
C PRO A 86 4.63 0.13 5.86
N TYR A 87 3.68 1.06 6.05
CA TYR A 87 2.25 0.74 6.03
C TYR A 87 1.78 0.28 4.65
N LEU A 88 2.33 0.89 3.60
CA LEU A 88 2.01 0.50 2.22
C LEU A 88 2.63 -0.85 1.87
N GLN A 89 3.86 -1.12 2.32
CA GLN A 89 4.51 -2.43 2.16
C GLN A 89 3.72 -3.55 2.84
N TYR A 90 3.27 -3.31 4.08
CA TYR A 90 2.37 -4.23 4.77
C TYR A 90 1.04 -4.43 4.03
N PHE A 91 0.43 -3.34 3.54
CA PHE A 91 -0.83 -3.42 2.81
C PHE A 91 -0.71 -4.31 1.57
N ILE A 92 0.36 -4.13 0.78
CA ILE A 92 0.64 -4.96 -0.41
C ILE A 92 1.17 -6.37 -0.11
N GLY A 93 1.30 -6.74 1.17
CA GLY A 93 1.62 -8.10 1.60
C GLY A 93 3.12 -8.42 1.70
N MET A 94 3.99 -7.43 1.84
CA MET A 94 5.40 -7.67 2.16
C MET A 94 5.55 -8.15 3.62
N THR A 95 6.47 -9.08 3.86
CA THR A 95 6.71 -9.68 5.18
C THR A 95 7.60 -8.84 6.08
N SER A 96 8.45 -8.01 5.49
CA SER A 96 9.36 -7.11 6.19
C SER A 96 9.52 -5.82 5.41
N PHE A 97 9.86 -4.74 6.12
CA PHE A 97 10.20 -3.48 5.48
C PHE A 97 11.47 -3.63 4.64
N SER A 98 11.45 -3.05 3.43
CA SER A 98 12.60 -2.95 2.54
C SER A 98 12.71 -1.56 1.93
N HIS A 99 13.93 -1.05 1.81
CA HIS A 99 14.21 0.19 1.08
C HIS A 99 14.27 -0.01 -0.45
N THR A 100 14.05 -1.23 -0.94
CA THR A 100 14.01 -1.54 -2.38
C THR A 100 12.59 -1.51 -2.90
N ALA A 101 12.42 -1.09 -4.16
CA ALA A 101 11.12 -1.13 -4.82
C ALA A 101 10.66 -2.58 -5.00
N PRO A 102 9.40 -2.93 -4.68
CA PRO A 102 8.91 -4.31 -4.77
C PRO A 102 8.76 -4.80 -6.22
N PHE A 103 8.56 -3.88 -7.17
CA PHE A 103 8.46 -4.15 -8.60
C PHE A 103 8.73 -2.88 -9.41
N VAL A 104 8.85 -3.01 -10.73
CA VAL A 104 9.03 -1.88 -11.66
C VAL A 104 7.69 -1.26 -12.05
N ALA A 105 7.63 0.06 -12.19
CA ALA A 105 6.36 0.78 -12.46
C ALA A 105 5.60 0.26 -13.70
N HIS A 106 6.32 -0.20 -14.74
CA HIS A 106 5.71 -0.79 -15.94
C HIS A 106 4.82 -2.00 -15.64
N SER A 107 5.11 -2.77 -14.58
CA SER A 107 4.30 -3.92 -14.17
C SER A 107 2.85 -3.54 -13.85
N MET A 108 2.60 -2.29 -13.43
CA MET A 108 1.25 -1.81 -13.09
C MET A 108 0.31 -1.75 -14.30
N VAL A 109 0.85 -1.60 -15.51
CA VAL A 109 0.05 -1.69 -16.75
C VAL A 109 -0.59 -3.08 -16.85
N GLY A 110 0.19 -4.13 -16.62
CA GLY A 110 -0.30 -5.50 -16.62
C GLY A 110 -1.28 -5.78 -15.49
N PHE A 111 -1.12 -5.14 -14.32
CA PHE A 111 -2.08 -5.29 -13.22
C PHE A 111 -3.46 -4.74 -13.60
N ARG A 112 -3.52 -3.54 -14.21
CA ARG A 112 -4.79 -2.94 -14.65
C ARG A 112 -5.53 -3.76 -15.70
N GLN A 113 -4.79 -4.49 -16.54
CA GLN A 113 -5.40 -5.36 -17.54
C GLN A 113 -6.03 -6.62 -16.92
N ARG A 114 -5.50 -7.09 -15.80
CA ARG A 114 -5.91 -8.37 -15.17
C ARG A 114 -6.92 -8.19 -14.04
N ILE A 115 -6.88 -7.04 -13.37
CA ILE A 115 -7.70 -6.77 -12.19
C ILE A 115 -8.85 -5.85 -12.61
N PRO A 116 -10.11 -6.28 -12.44
CA PRO A 116 -11.27 -5.45 -12.76
C PRO A 116 -11.27 -4.14 -11.97
N GLN A 117 -11.44 -3.02 -12.67
CA GLN A 117 -11.45 -1.68 -12.09
C GLN A 117 -12.50 -1.54 -10.98
N GLU A 118 -13.65 -2.20 -11.13
CA GLU A 118 -14.73 -2.17 -10.14
C GLU A 118 -14.28 -2.65 -8.75
N GLN A 119 -13.41 -3.67 -8.68
CA GLN A 119 -12.89 -4.19 -7.42
C GLN A 119 -11.98 -3.15 -6.74
N VAL A 120 -11.16 -2.46 -7.54
CA VAL A 120 -10.29 -1.38 -7.05
C VAL A 120 -11.15 -0.22 -6.54
N ASP A 121 -12.18 0.18 -7.28
CA ASP A 121 -13.09 1.25 -6.89
C ASP A 121 -13.80 0.97 -5.57
N ARG A 122 -14.24 -0.28 -5.35
CA ARG A 122 -14.87 -0.72 -4.09
C ARG A 122 -13.89 -0.56 -2.91
N ALA A 123 -12.65 -1.02 -3.06
CA ALA A 123 -11.63 -0.88 -2.02
C ALA A 123 -11.24 0.59 -1.77
N VAL A 124 -11.16 1.42 -2.81
CA VAL A 124 -10.90 2.87 -2.66
C VAL A 124 -12.05 3.58 -1.95
N LYS A 125 -13.32 3.22 -2.23
CA LYS A 125 -14.48 3.75 -1.48
C LYS A 125 -14.41 3.37 -0.01
N LEU A 126 -14.05 2.12 0.29
CA LEU A 126 -13.85 1.64 1.65
C LEU A 126 -12.71 2.41 2.35
N PHE A 127 -11.58 2.59 1.68
CA PHE A 127 -10.45 3.39 2.19
C PHE A 127 -10.85 4.83 2.53
N LYS A 128 -11.63 5.48 1.66
CA LYS A 128 -12.13 6.85 1.91
C LYS A 128 -13.07 6.89 3.12
N ARG A 129 -13.90 5.85 3.32
CA ARG A 129 -14.75 5.72 4.52
C ARG A 129 -13.93 5.58 5.80
N ILE A 130 -12.95 4.67 5.80
CA ILE A 130 -12.05 4.43 6.94
C ILE A 130 -11.24 5.68 7.27
N SER A 131 -10.69 6.36 6.26
CA SER A 131 -9.90 7.59 6.46
C SER A 131 -10.70 8.66 7.20
N ARG A 132 -11.96 8.89 6.81
CA ARG A 132 -12.88 9.82 7.48
C ARG A 132 -13.28 9.39 8.89
N GLN A 133 -13.16 8.11 9.24
CA GLN A 133 -13.42 7.63 10.61
C GLN A 133 -12.21 7.88 11.49
N CYS A 134 -11.00 7.55 11.01
CA CYS A 134 -9.76 7.85 11.73
C CYS A 134 -9.58 9.35 11.98
N GLU A 135 -9.94 10.22 11.02
CA GLU A 135 -9.90 11.68 11.19
C GLU A 135 -10.87 12.21 12.26
N ARG A 136 -11.90 11.45 12.62
CA ARG A 136 -12.88 11.83 13.67
C ARG A 136 -12.52 11.29 15.06
N GLU A 137 -11.59 10.35 15.11
CA GLU A 137 -11.12 9.69 16.33
C GLU A 137 -9.83 10.34 16.88
N GLN A 138 -9.30 11.37 16.21
CA GLN A 138 -8.10 12.14 16.57
C GLN A 138 -8.49 13.56 16.98
#